data_AF-A0A108GCP3-F1
#
_entry.id   AF-A0A108GCP3-F1
#
_cell.length_a   1.000
_cell.length_b   1.000
_cell.length_c   1.000
_cell.angle_alpha   90.00
_cell.angle_beta   90.00
_cell.angle_gamma   90.00
#
_symmetry.space_group_name_H-M   'P 1'
#
loop_
_entity.id
_entity.type
_entity.pdbx_description
1 polymer ?
#
loop_
_entity_poly.entity_id
_entity_poly.type
_entity_poly.pdbx_seq_one_letter_code
_entity_poly.pdbx_strand_id
1 'polypeptide(L)'
;MHHSRLALNALSPRLAAAAALGAVLTFSATHAMAAAPAPLPTPTGDMSLSPAGPDVAPASPPGGAAASPRAARRGAGTYTYLRCWYRIDADPLKPAATYEWARDAGSGDWYRVSGYWWADGVTQWKNMFYSTTSQDTLADVCRKTLAAKGIKADLTQAVAANNALSFNYTVWTIDAAQQDARVNKLIVFGDSLSDTQNMFNASQWKLPNGTSWHAGRFSNGPVWPEYLANALRLPFYNWAIGGAATDQHLVVPGLVQQIDSWREYMERAPDYRPGNTLFAVFAGGNDLVNYNRTPEQAANAVRDSLDRLAAAGATRIMLVTLPDVSRAPVFATRSDTASVAAQVKDYNRRLADAAAALRARYGATLRLEVFDAYALFDDLLSHPAKYGFDDSARSCLDIPKPSSVTYMVAQTPRADCRDPARFVFWDTLHPTTRTHAWLAEQVVPFVRARLLN
;
A
#
# COMPACT_ATOMS: atom_id res chain seq x y z
N MET A 1 14.16 -34.16 50.87
CA MET A 1 13.14 -35.02 51.52
C MET A 1 12.98 -34.59 52.97
N HIS A 2 11.94 -33.80 53.27
CA HIS A 2 11.04 -33.95 54.43
C HIS A 2 10.17 -32.71 54.53
N HIS A 3 8.87 -32.98 54.59
CA HIS A 3 7.75 -32.06 54.64
C HIS A 3 7.60 -31.36 55.99
N SER A 4 6.71 -30.36 55.96
CA SER A 4 5.71 -30.01 56.99
C SER A 4 6.11 -28.89 57.95
N ARG A 5 5.24 -27.99 58.40
CA ARG A 5 3.83 -27.60 58.15
C ARG A 5 3.56 -26.46 59.15
N LEU A 6 2.52 -25.66 58.88
CA LEU A 6 1.66 -24.93 59.85
C LEU A 6 2.31 -23.77 60.65
N ALA A 7 1.60 -22.77 61.17
CA ALA A 7 0.31 -22.12 60.92
C ALA A 7 0.21 -20.93 61.92
N LEU A 8 -0.44 -19.85 61.47
CA LEU A 8 -1.35 -18.95 62.22
C LEU A 8 -1.13 -18.62 63.71
N ASN A 9 -1.06 -17.32 64.03
CA ASN A 9 -2.03 -16.55 64.83
C ASN A 9 -1.38 -15.23 65.32
N ALA A 10 -1.88 -14.06 64.92
CA ALA A 10 -3.00 -13.29 65.49
C ALA A 10 -2.62 -12.54 66.78
N LEU A 11 -2.81 -11.21 66.79
CA LEU A 11 -3.32 -10.41 67.94
C LEU A 11 -3.32 -8.90 67.61
N SER A 12 -4.53 -8.32 67.62
CA SER A 12 -4.87 -6.89 67.69
C SER A 12 -4.66 -6.35 69.12
N PRO A 13 -5.22 -5.19 69.57
CA PRO A 13 -5.54 -3.88 68.96
C PRO A 13 -5.07 -2.68 69.83
N ARG A 14 -5.25 -1.41 69.36
CA ARG A 14 -6.06 -0.36 70.04
C ARG A 14 -5.84 1.04 69.44
N LEU A 15 -6.97 1.76 69.35
CA LEU A 15 -7.17 3.13 68.87
C LEU A 15 -6.78 4.20 69.90
N ALA A 16 -6.38 5.38 69.42
CA ALA A 16 -6.83 6.69 69.93
C ALA A 16 -6.57 7.80 68.89
N ALA A 17 -7.50 8.75 68.80
CA ALA A 17 -7.67 9.75 67.76
C ALA A 17 -7.04 11.12 68.08
N ALA A 18 -6.76 11.94 67.07
CA ALA A 18 -6.98 13.40 67.06
C ALA A 18 -6.75 13.99 65.65
N ALA A 19 -7.60 14.95 65.28
CA ALA A 19 -7.71 15.57 63.96
C ALA A 19 -6.86 16.84 63.81
N ALA A 20 -6.43 17.17 62.58
CA ALA A 20 -6.17 18.55 62.14
C ALA A 20 -6.18 18.65 60.60
N LEU A 21 -6.83 19.71 60.08
CA LEU A 21 -7.03 20.03 58.67
C LEU A 21 -5.74 20.39 57.92
N GLY A 22 -5.66 20.01 56.66
CA GLY A 22 -4.74 20.57 55.67
C GLY A 22 -5.21 20.20 54.25
N ALA A 23 -5.79 21.17 53.54
CA ALA A 23 -6.24 21.00 52.17
C ALA A 23 -5.07 20.65 51.25
N VAL A 24 -5.14 19.50 50.57
CA VAL A 24 -4.25 19.17 49.45
C VAL A 24 -5.08 19.21 48.18
N LEU A 25 -4.76 20.17 47.32
CA LEU A 25 -5.19 20.23 45.93
C LEU A 25 -4.85 18.91 45.22
N THR A 26 -5.85 18.05 45.03
CA THR A 26 -5.74 16.92 44.11
C THR A 26 -6.00 17.44 42.70
N PHE A 27 -4.95 17.65 41.93
CA PHE A 27 -5.05 17.73 40.47
C PHE A 27 -5.52 16.36 39.96
N SER A 28 -6.82 16.22 39.71
CA SER A 28 -7.36 15.11 38.94
C SER A 28 -6.97 15.30 37.48
N ALA A 29 -5.79 14.80 37.09
CA ALA A 29 -5.46 14.63 35.69
C ALA A 29 -6.30 13.45 35.15
N THR A 30 -7.52 13.75 34.71
CA THR A 30 -8.29 12.84 33.85
C THR A 30 -7.55 12.74 32.51
N HIS A 31 -6.58 11.84 32.42
CA HIS A 31 -6.16 11.33 31.13
C HIS A 31 -7.33 10.48 30.62
N ALA A 32 -8.18 11.08 29.78
CA ALA A 32 -9.09 10.32 28.95
C ALA A 32 -8.22 9.37 28.11
N MET A 33 -8.14 8.10 28.52
CA MET A 33 -7.61 7.07 27.65
C MET A 33 -8.54 7.02 26.45
N ALA A 34 -8.03 7.41 25.28
CA ALA A 34 -8.75 7.25 24.03
C ALA A 34 -9.18 5.78 23.93
N ALA A 35 -10.49 5.55 23.78
CA ALA A 35 -11.01 4.20 23.59
C ALA A 35 -10.30 3.56 22.39
N ALA A 36 -9.91 2.30 22.51
CA ALA A 36 -9.35 1.56 21.38
C ALA A 36 -10.35 1.60 20.21
N PRO A 37 -9.89 1.79 18.96
CA PRO A 37 -10.78 1.85 17.81
C PRO A 37 -11.55 0.54 17.69
N ALA A 38 -12.82 0.64 17.26
CA ALA A 38 -13.65 -0.53 17.04
C ALA A 38 -13.00 -1.47 16.00
N PRO A 39 -13.18 -2.80 16.12
CA PRO A 39 -12.70 -3.74 15.12
C PRO A 39 -13.24 -3.40 13.73
N LEU A 40 -12.37 -3.47 12.72
CA LEU A 40 -12.79 -3.29 11.34
C LEU A 40 -13.78 -4.39 10.93
N PRO A 41 -14.82 -4.07 10.16
CA PRO A 41 -15.69 -5.09 9.58
C PRO A 41 -14.91 -5.95 8.58
N THR A 42 -15.30 -7.22 8.42
CA THR A 42 -14.82 -8.05 7.32
C THR A 42 -15.49 -7.59 6.02
N PRO A 43 -14.74 -7.05 5.05
CA PRO A 43 -15.35 -6.59 3.81
C PRO A 43 -15.84 -7.79 2.99
N THR A 44 -17.03 -7.66 2.42
CA THR A 44 -17.63 -8.66 1.53
C THR A 44 -17.59 -8.23 0.07
N GLY A 45 -17.28 -6.96 -0.21
CA GLY A 45 -17.41 -6.36 -1.53
C GLY A 45 -18.82 -5.86 -1.83
N ASP A 46 -19.65 -5.70 -0.79
CA ASP A 46 -20.97 -5.08 -0.94
C ASP A 46 -20.84 -3.63 -1.41
N MET A 47 -21.43 -3.37 -2.57
CA MET A 47 -21.43 -2.08 -3.26
C MET A 47 -22.76 -1.34 -3.18
N SER A 48 -23.70 -1.80 -2.37
CA SER A 48 -24.98 -1.12 -2.20
C SER A 48 -24.79 0.24 -1.52
N LEU A 49 -25.28 1.30 -2.16
CA LEU A 49 -25.20 2.66 -1.63
C LEU A 49 -26.26 2.82 -0.54
N SER A 50 -25.84 3.15 0.69
CA SER A 50 -26.74 3.42 1.80
C SER A 50 -27.08 4.91 1.89
N PRO A 51 -28.35 5.32 1.67
CA PRO A 51 -28.75 6.72 1.84
C PRO A 51 -28.70 7.19 3.31
N ALA A 52 -28.80 6.24 4.26
CA ALA A 52 -28.76 6.50 5.70
C ALA A 52 -27.34 6.79 6.22
N GLY A 53 -26.32 6.52 5.41
CA GLY A 53 -24.91 6.75 5.76
C GLY A 53 -24.05 5.49 5.59
N PRO A 54 -22.73 5.66 5.56
CA PRO A 54 -21.79 4.59 5.24
C PRO A 54 -21.61 3.55 6.34
N ASP A 55 -22.01 3.83 7.58
CA ASP A 55 -21.96 2.85 8.68
C ASP A 55 -23.02 1.74 8.55
N VAL A 56 -24.07 1.97 7.77
CA VAL A 56 -25.18 1.04 7.60
C VAL A 56 -24.99 0.27 6.31
N ALA A 57 -24.79 -1.05 6.39
CA ALA A 57 -24.96 -1.92 5.25
C ALA A 57 -26.47 -2.03 4.93
N PRO A 58 -26.91 -1.77 3.69
CA PRO A 58 -28.30 -1.97 3.29
C PRO A 58 -28.75 -3.41 3.57
N ALA A 59 -29.99 -3.58 4.02
CA ALA A 59 -30.58 -4.91 4.17
C ALA A 59 -30.51 -5.65 2.84
N SER A 60 -29.92 -6.86 2.83
CA SER A 60 -29.87 -7.68 1.63
C SER A 60 -31.30 -7.94 1.14
N PRO A 61 -31.64 -7.67 -0.14
CA PRO A 61 -32.96 -8.00 -0.64
C PRO A 61 -33.18 -9.51 -0.53
N PRO A 62 -34.37 -9.99 -0.10
CA PRO A 62 -34.63 -11.41 -0.02
C PRO A 62 -34.60 -12.01 -1.44
N GLY A 63 -33.62 -12.89 -1.69
CA GLY A 63 -33.59 -13.74 -2.88
C GLY A 63 -32.88 -13.22 -4.14
N GLY A 64 -32.02 -12.20 -4.07
CA GLY A 64 -31.30 -11.71 -5.26
C GLY A 64 -29.84 -11.36 -4.99
N ALA A 65 -28.94 -11.78 -5.88
CA ALA A 65 -27.55 -11.33 -5.90
C ALA A 65 -27.49 -9.82 -5.69
N ALA A 66 -26.66 -9.35 -4.76
CA ALA A 66 -26.34 -7.94 -4.61
C ALA A 66 -26.09 -7.36 -6.01
N ALA A 67 -26.82 -6.31 -6.38
CA ALA A 67 -26.77 -5.74 -7.71
C ALA A 67 -25.31 -5.53 -8.08
N SER A 68 -24.77 -6.40 -8.94
CA SER A 68 -23.40 -6.27 -9.39
C SER A 68 -23.30 -4.91 -10.09
N PRO A 69 -22.18 -4.17 -9.96
CA PRO A 69 -22.01 -2.88 -10.62
C PRO A 69 -22.14 -2.93 -12.16
N ARG A 70 -22.35 -4.13 -12.74
CA ARG A 70 -22.66 -4.42 -14.15
C ARG A 70 -23.75 -3.55 -14.78
N ALA A 71 -24.54 -2.78 -14.02
CA ALA A 71 -25.60 -1.93 -14.56
C ALA A 71 -25.33 -0.41 -14.53
N ALA A 72 -24.15 0.06 -14.11
CA ALA A 72 -23.78 1.44 -14.40
C ALA A 72 -23.35 1.55 -15.87
N ARG A 73 -24.32 1.74 -16.78
CA ARG A 73 -24.03 2.26 -18.13
C ARG A 73 -23.15 3.51 -17.98
N ARG A 74 -22.21 3.75 -18.91
CA ARG A 74 -21.51 5.04 -19.04
C ARG A 74 -22.54 6.16 -18.81
N GLY A 75 -22.44 6.91 -17.71
CA GLY A 75 -23.20 8.16 -17.53
C GLY A 75 -24.39 8.22 -16.56
N ALA A 76 -24.69 7.23 -15.72
CA ALA A 76 -25.63 7.47 -14.61
C ALA A 76 -24.88 8.05 -13.40
N GLY A 77 -24.86 9.38 -13.27
CA GLY A 77 -24.23 10.06 -12.14
C GLY A 77 -24.80 9.59 -10.79
N THR A 78 -23.92 9.42 -9.81
CA THR A 78 -24.23 9.00 -8.44
C THR A 78 -23.24 9.63 -7.45
N TYR A 79 -23.19 9.14 -6.23
CA TYR A 79 -22.15 9.44 -5.26
C TYR A 79 -21.65 8.18 -4.54
N THR A 80 -20.53 8.33 -3.85
CA THR A 80 -20.01 7.37 -2.85
C THR A 80 -19.55 8.11 -1.61
N TYR A 81 -19.23 7.39 -0.53
CA TYR A 81 -18.60 7.95 0.65
C TYR A 81 -17.08 7.75 0.61
N LEU A 82 -16.37 8.41 1.52
CA LEU A 82 -14.91 8.41 1.56
C LEU A 82 -14.42 7.89 2.91
N ARG A 83 -13.55 6.88 2.90
CA ARG A 83 -12.81 6.41 4.08
C ARG A 83 -11.44 7.09 4.15
N CYS A 84 -11.12 7.59 5.33
CA CYS A 84 -9.89 8.27 5.66
C CYS A 84 -9.06 7.38 6.56
N TRP A 85 -8.15 6.60 5.97
CA TRP A 85 -7.31 5.65 6.70
C TRP A 85 -6.15 6.36 7.40
N TYR A 86 -5.83 5.93 8.62
CA TYR A 86 -4.75 6.47 9.43
C TYR A 86 -4.16 5.39 10.35
N ARG A 87 -2.93 5.62 10.83
CA ARG A 87 -2.29 4.75 11.83
C ARG A 87 -2.89 5.00 13.21
N ILE A 88 -3.19 3.92 13.93
CA ILE A 88 -3.83 3.98 15.26
C ILE A 88 -2.85 4.49 16.32
N ASP A 89 -1.64 3.95 16.35
CA ASP A 89 -0.63 4.24 17.37
C ASP A 89 0.51 5.09 16.77
N ALA A 90 1.04 6.05 17.52
CA ALA A 90 2.18 6.86 17.07
C ALA A 90 3.50 6.06 17.08
N ASP A 91 3.55 4.94 17.82
CA ASP A 91 4.68 4.02 17.84
C ASP A 91 4.91 3.41 16.43
N PRO A 92 6.07 3.67 15.79
CA PRO A 92 6.36 3.16 14.45
C PRO A 92 6.46 1.63 14.38
N LEU A 93 6.61 0.94 15.52
CA LEU A 93 6.59 -0.52 15.64
C LEU A 93 5.18 -1.11 15.58
N LYS A 94 4.13 -0.28 15.65
CA LYS A 94 2.72 -0.69 15.62
C LYS A 94 2.05 -0.17 14.34
N PRO A 95 2.14 -0.90 13.22
CA PRO A 95 1.62 -0.46 11.93
C PRO A 95 0.12 -0.54 11.75
N ALA A 96 -0.60 -1.02 12.77
CA ALA A 96 -2.05 -1.12 12.76
C ALA A 96 -2.72 0.20 12.35
N ALA A 97 -3.66 0.08 11.42
CA ALA A 97 -4.38 1.20 10.84
C ALA A 97 -5.89 0.96 10.92
N THR A 98 -6.64 2.05 10.98
CA THR A 98 -8.10 2.06 10.88
C THR A 98 -8.53 3.23 10.00
N TYR A 99 -9.83 3.45 9.85
CA TYR A 99 -10.35 4.59 9.11
C TYR A 99 -11.46 5.31 9.85
N GLU A 100 -11.65 6.57 9.48
CA GLU A 100 -12.86 7.33 9.76
C GLU A 100 -13.60 7.61 8.45
N TRP A 101 -14.92 7.68 8.52
CA TRP A 101 -15.72 8.17 7.40
C TRP A 101 -15.64 9.69 7.33
N ALA A 102 -15.32 10.20 6.14
CA ALA A 102 -15.21 11.62 5.88
C ALA A 102 -16.51 12.38 6.20
N ARG A 103 -16.36 13.57 6.77
CA ARG A 103 -17.46 14.49 7.07
C ARG A 103 -17.31 15.79 6.28
N ASP A 104 -18.43 16.34 5.85
CA ASP A 104 -18.47 17.71 5.34
C ASP A 104 -18.20 18.68 6.51
N ALA A 105 -17.23 19.57 6.34
CA ALA A 105 -16.81 20.47 7.41
C ALA A 105 -17.85 21.56 7.74
N GLY A 106 -18.72 21.89 6.78
CA GLY A 106 -19.76 22.91 6.95
C GLY A 106 -21.01 22.35 7.61
N SER A 107 -21.56 21.24 7.07
CA SER A 107 -22.81 20.68 7.57
C SER A 107 -22.64 19.63 8.66
N GLY A 108 -21.47 18.99 8.77
CA GLY A 108 -21.24 17.83 9.63
C GLY A 108 -21.85 16.52 9.10
N ASP A 109 -22.51 16.55 7.93
CA ASP A 109 -23.01 15.35 7.27
C ASP A 109 -21.87 14.48 6.73
N TRP A 110 -22.21 13.27 6.30
CA TRP A 110 -21.29 12.41 5.57
C TRP A 110 -20.83 13.08 4.28
N TYR A 111 -19.50 13.14 4.07
CA TYR A 111 -18.96 13.66 2.83
C TYR A 111 -19.27 12.71 1.67
N ARG A 112 -19.80 13.25 0.57
CA ARG A 112 -20.20 12.51 -0.62
C ARG A 112 -19.33 12.91 -1.80
N VAL A 113 -18.66 11.94 -2.41
CA VAL A 113 -17.91 12.13 -3.64
C VAL A 113 -18.86 11.89 -4.81
N SER A 114 -19.20 12.92 -5.57
CA SER A 114 -20.02 12.78 -6.78
C SER A 114 -19.23 12.20 -7.94
N GLY A 115 -19.85 11.33 -8.73
CA GLY A 115 -19.15 10.62 -9.80
C GLY A 115 -19.92 9.40 -10.32
N TYR A 116 -19.19 8.42 -10.84
CA TYR A 116 -19.77 7.14 -11.27
C TYR A 116 -18.82 5.98 -11.04
N TRP A 117 -19.41 4.79 -10.88
CA TRP A 117 -18.66 3.55 -10.74
C TRP A 117 -18.38 2.92 -12.11
N TRP A 118 -17.24 2.26 -12.21
CA TRP A 118 -17.06 1.19 -13.19
C TRP A 118 -16.37 -0.01 -12.52
N ALA A 119 -16.75 -1.19 -13.00
CA ALA A 119 -16.26 -2.49 -12.57
C ALA A 119 -16.13 -3.40 -13.77
N ASP A 120 -15.15 -4.30 -13.76
CA ASP A 120 -15.00 -5.36 -14.77
C ASP A 120 -16.16 -6.39 -14.72
N GLY A 121 -16.94 -6.37 -13.63
CA GLY A 121 -18.08 -7.24 -13.42
C GLY A 121 -17.71 -8.71 -13.20
N VAL A 122 -16.44 -9.02 -12.97
CA VAL A 122 -15.91 -10.36 -12.68
C VAL A 122 -15.32 -10.41 -11.27
N THR A 123 -14.68 -9.34 -10.82
CA THR A 123 -14.05 -9.27 -9.50
C THR A 123 -14.53 -8.07 -8.70
N GLN A 124 -15.38 -8.29 -7.69
CA GLN A 124 -16.00 -7.23 -6.87
C GLN A 124 -14.99 -6.36 -6.10
N TRP A 125 -13.76 -6.83 -5.93
CA TRP A 125 -12.66 -6.08 -5.32
C TRP A 125 -11.93 -5.14 -6.29
N LYS A 126 -12.17 -5.29 -7.61
CA LYS A 126 -11.69 -4.39 -8.66
C LYS A 126 -12.85 -3.50 -9.12
N ASN A 127 -13.09 -2.42 -8.39
CA ASN A 127 -13.92 -1.32 -8.86
C ASN A 127 -13.14 0.00 -8.76
N MET A 128 -13.49 0.96 -9.60
CA MET A 128 -12.95 2.32 -9.53
C MET A 128 -14.09 3.33 -9.60
N PHE A 129 -14.00 4.37 -8.77
CA PHE A 129 -14.95 5.48 -8.77
C PHE A 129 -14.35 6.66 -9.51
N TYR A 130 -15.03 7.17 -10.53
CA TYR A 130 -14.56 8.28 -11.35
C TYR A 130 -15.25 9.56 -10.89
N SER A 131 -14.47 10.57 -10.52
CA SER A 131 -14.96 11.85 -10.01
C SER A 131 -14.16 13.00 -10.58
N THR A 132 -14.78 14.18 -10.71
CA THR A 132 -14.05 15.42 -10.96
C THR A 132 -13.38 15.98 -9.71
N THR A 133 -13.63 15.38 -8.54
CA THR A 133 -12.98 15.77 -7.28
C THR A 133 -11.49 15.47 -7.32
N SER A 134 -10.66 16.47 -7.01
CA SER A 134 -9.20 16.32 -7.00
C SER A 134 -8.72 15.47 -5.83
N GLN A 135 -7.61 14.76 -6.01
CA GLN A 135 -6.98 14.00 -4.92
C GLN A 135 -6.62 14.89 -3.72
N ASP A 136 -6.17 16.12 -3.96
CA ASP A 136 -5.86 17.09 -2.89
C ASP A 136 -7.10 17.45 -2.07
N THR A 137 -8.24 17.62 -2.73
CA THR A 137 -9.54 17.85 -2.06
C THR A 137 -9.95 16.65 -1.22
N LEU A 138 -9.85 15.43 -1.75
CA LEU A 138 -10.17 14.21 -0.99
C LEU A 138 -9.27 14.07 0.24
N ALA A 139 -7.98 14.32 0.09
CA ALA A 139 -7.02 14.26 1.18
C ALA A 139 -7.25 15.37 2.22
N ASP A 140 -7.60 16.58 1.79
CA ASP A 140 -7.92 17.71 2.67
C ASP A 140 -9.17 17.44 3.52
N VAL A 141 -10.24 16.93 2.90
CA VAL A 141 -11.46 16.51 3.61
C VAL A 141 -11.13 15.46 4.66
N CYS A 142 -10.30 14.48 4.31
CA CYS A 142 -9.87 13.46 5.26
C CYS A 142 -9.05 14.03 6.42
N ARG A 143 -8.05 14.87 6.15
CA ARG A 143 -7.25 15.52 7.19
C ARG A 143 -8.12 16.35 8.13
N LYS A 144 -9.07 17.11 7.59
CA LYS A 144 -10.03 17.90 8.39
C LYS A 144 -10.94 17.01 9.23
N THR A 145 -11.41 15.89 8.69
CA THR A 145 -12.22 14.89 9.43
C THR A 145 -11.43 14.32 10.62
N LEU A 146 -10.19 13.89 10.39
CA LEU A 146 -9.33 13.34 11.44
C LEU A 146 -9.02 14.41 12.51
N ALA A 147 -8.66 15.62 12.09
CA ALA A 147 -8.38 16.74 13.00
C ALA A 147 -9.59 17.12 13.86
N ALA A 148 -10.80 17.15 13.29
CA ALA A 148 -12.04 17.43 14.02
C ALA A 148 -12.34 16.37 15.09
N LYS A 149 -11.83 15.15 14.92
CA LYS A 149 -11.89 14.06 15.91
C LYS A 149 -10.70 14.04 16.88
N GLY A 150 -9.78 15.00 16.79
CA GLY A 150 -8.57 15.04 17.62
C GLY A 150 -7.51 14.00 17.24
N ILE A 151 -7.65 13.33 16.10
CA ILE A 151 -6.70 12.35 15.60
C ILE A 151 -5.52 13.09 14.96
N LYS A 152 -4.32 12.87 15.49
CA LYS A 152 -3.06 13.54 15.05
C LYS A 152 -2.23 12.69 14.09
N ALA A 153 -2.72 11.52 13.70
CA ALA A 153 -2.02 10.64 12.78
C ALA A 153 -2.06 11.18 11.35
N ASP A 154 -1.01 10.91 10.59
CA ASP A 154 -0.98 11.22 9.16
C ASP A 154 -2.03 10.39 8.39
N LEU A 155 -2.57 10.99 7.34
CA LEU A 155 -3.47 10.31 6.41
C LEU A 155 -2.69 9.26 5.61
N THR A 156 -3.08 7.99 5.72
CA THR A 156 -2.53 6.90 4.92
C THR A 156 -3.10 6.91 3.51
N GLN A 157 -4.43 6.96 3.37
CA GLN A 157 -5.12 6.97 2.08
C GLN A 157 -6.57 7.44 2.22
N ALA A 158 -7.09 8.04 1.15
CA ALA A 158 -8.49 8.40 0.98
C ALA A 158 -9.10 7.50 -0.11
N VAL A 159 -10.07 6.65 0.26
CA VAL A 159 -10.63 5.62 -0.64
C VAL A 159 -12.14 5.65 -0.65
N ALA A 160 -12.75 5.39 -1.80
CA ALA A 160 -14.20 5.30 -1.94
C ALA A 160 -14.73 4.01 -1.32
N ALA A 161 -15.91 4.10 -0.72
CA ALA A 161 -16.70 2.97 -0.24
C ALA A 161 -18.16 3.39 -0.07
N ASN A 162 -19.09 2.51 -0.44
CA ASN A 162 -20.52 2.80 -0.35
C ASN A 162 -21.09 2.50 1.05
N ASN A 163 -20.49 1.54 1.76
CA ASN A 163 -20.86 1.17 3.12
C ASN A 163 -19.68 0.49 3.84
N ALA A 164 -19.87 0.07 5.09
CA ALA A 164 -18.87 -0.61 5.93
C ALA A 164 -18.35 -1.95 5.35
N LEU A 165 -19.12 -2.65 4.54
CA LEU A 165 -18.77 -3.94 3.94
C LEU A 165 -18.11 -3.82 2.55
N SER A 166 -18.09 -2.62 1.98
CA SER A 166 -17.34 -2.32 0.75
C SER A 166 -15.84 -2.55 0.93
N PHE A 167 -15.14 -2.97 -0.12
CA PHE A 167 -13.67 -2.89 -0.16
C PHE A 167 -13.18 -1.44 -0.20
N ASN A 168 -11.86 -1.25 -0.19
CA ASN A 168 -11.26 0.07 -0.43
C ASN A 168 -11.14 0.31 -1.93
N TYR A 169 -11.87 1.28 -2.48
CA TYR A 169 -11.83 1.54 -3.92
C TYR A 169 -11.10 2.83 -4.27
N THR A 170 -10.34 2.78 -5.35
CA THR A 170 -9.63 3.96 -5.88
C THR A 170 -10.64 4.98 -6.38
N VAL A 171 -10.44 6.25 -6.03
CA VAL A 171 -11.12 7.38 -6.68
C VAL A 171 -10.21 7.91 -7.78
N TRP A 172 -10.59 7.72 -9.04
CA TRP A 172 -9.94 8.32 -10.19
C TRP A 172 -10.43 9.74 -10.40
N THR A 173 -9.51 10.71 -10.33
CA THR A 173 -9.80 12.09 -10.73
C THR A 173 -9.81 12.17 -12.26
N ILE A 174 -10.98 12.49 -12.82
CA ILE A 174 -11.20 12.70 -14.25
C ILE A 174 -10.37 13.88 -14.72
N ASP A 175 -9.67 13.71 -15.86
CA ASP A 175 -8.87 14.77 -16.44
C ASP A 175 -9.77 15.84 -17.08
N ALA A 176 -9.32 17.09 -17.14
CA ALA A 176 -10.05 18.15 -17.84
C ALA A 176 -10.06 17.88 -19.36
N ALA A 177 -11.09 18.35 -20.08
CA ALA A 177 -11.11 18.25 -21.55
C ALA A 177 -9.94 19.01 -22.20
N GLN A 178 -9.59 20.17 -21.65
CA GLN A 178 -8.43 20.94 -22.07
C GLN A 178 -7.21 20.55 -21.22
N GLN A 179 -6.20 19.98 -21.87
CA GLN A 179 -4.96 19.54 -21.24
C GLN A 179 -3.77 19.95 -22.08
N ASP A 180 -2.75 20.45 -21.39
CA ASP A 180 -1.40 20.58 -21.93
C ASP A 180 -0.71 19.21 -22.02
N ALA A 181 0.33 19.10 -22.85
CA ALA A 181 1.10 17.87 -23.03
C ALA A 181 2.12 17.61 -21.89
N ARG A 182 1.69 17.78 -20.63
CA ARG A 182 2.50 17.57 -19.43
C ARG A 182 2.04 16.34 -18.65
N VAL A 183 2.96 15.76 -17.87
CA VAL A 183 2.61 14.70 -16.94
C VAL A 183 1.64 15.23 -15.88
N ASN A 184 0.53 14.53 -15.68
CA ASN A 184 -0.51 14.92 -14.73
C ASN A 184 -0.88 13.81 -13.73
N LYS A 185 -0.30 12.61 -13.86
CA LYS A 185 -0.48 11.49 -12.91
C LYS A 185 0.66 10.47 -12.99
N LEU A 186 0.81 9.71 -11.92
CA LEU A 186 1.68 8.55 -11.81
C LEU A 186 0.83 7.27 -11.79
N ILE A 187 1.14 6.31 -12.66
CA ILE A 187 0.57 4.96 -12.63
C ILE A 187 1.69 3.96 -12.40
N VAL A 188 1.55 3.11 -11.38
CA VAL A 188 2.55 2.08 -11.05
C VAL A 188 2.00 0.67 -11.26
N PHE A 189 2.81 -0.15 -11.90
CA PHE A 189 2.61 -1.59 -12.07
C PHE A 189 3.73 -2.35 -11.38
N GLY A 190 3.42 -3.50 -10.81
CA GLY A 190 4.42 -4.25 -10.05
C GLY A 190 3.86 -5.31 -9.12
N ASP A 191 4.59 -5.55 -8.06
CA ASP A 191 4.29 -6.58 -7.06
C ASP A 191 4.13 -5.98 -5.64
N SER A 192 4.47 -6.76 -4.60
CA SER A 192 4.36 -6.36 -3.20
C SER A 192 5.22 -5.16 -2.82
N LEU A 193 6.29 -4.86 -3.56
CA LEU A 193 7.12 -3.67 -3.32
C LEU A 193 6.41 -2.35 -3.68
N SER A 194 5.28 -2.44 -4.40
CA SER A 194 4.52 -1.30 -4.87
C SER A 194 3.02 -1.38 -4.52
N ASP A 195 2.49 -2.54 -4.14
CA ASP A 195 1.07 -2.72 -3.78
C ASP A 195 0.69 -1.92 -2.53
N THR A 196 -0.45 -1.21 -2.62
CA THR A 196 -1.00 -0.39 -1.54
C THR A 196 -2.31 -0.94 -0.98
N GLN A 197 -3.03 -1.78 -1.74
CA GLN A 197 -4.34 -2.31 -1.31
C GLN A 197 -4.92 -3.45 -2.16
N ASN A 198 -4.35 -3.78 -3.32
CA ASN A 198 -4.97 -4.70 -4.27
C ASN A 198 -5.02 -6.13 -3.72
N MET A 199 -3.88 -6.65 -3.25
CA MET A 199 -3.86 -7.95 -2.55
C MET A 199 -4.64 -7.91 -1.23
N PHE A 200 -4.64 -6.77 -0.55
CA PHE A 200 -5.41 -6.59 0.68
C PHE A 200 -6.91 -6.72 0.44
N ASN A 201 -7.45 -6.07 -0.60
CA ASN A 201 -8.85 -6.25 -0.97
C ASN A 201 -9.14 -7.68 -1.46
N ALA A 202 -8.27 -8.24 -2.32
CA ALA A 202 -8.45 -9.59 -2.87
C ALA A 202 -8.49 -10.67 -1.77
N SER A 203 -7.82 -10.43 -0.64
CA SER A 203 -7.77 -11.34 0.52
C SER A 203 -8.80 -11.03 1.61
N GLN A 204 -9.77 -10.14 1.36
CA GLN A 204 -10.72 -9.67 2.38
C GLN A 204 -10.03 -9.05 3.60
N TRP A 205 -9.02 -8.23 3.35
CA TRP A 205 -8.21 -7.53 4.35
C TRP A 205 -7.41 -8.46 5.28
N LYS A 206 -7.10 -9.68 4.82
CA LYS A 206 -6.33 -10.66 5.59
C LYS A 206 -4.84 -10.70 5.24
N LEU A 207 -4.47 -10.25 4.03
CA LEU A 207 -3.10 -10.35 3.53
C LEU A 207 -2.63 -9.01 2.92
N PRO A 208 -1.54 -8.41 3.43
CA PRO A 208 -0.83 -8.81 4.65
C PRO A 208 -1.66 -8.52 5.92
N ASN A 209 -1.32 -9.17 7.03
CA ASN A 209 -2.02 -9.04 8.30
C ASN A 209 -1.94 -7.59 8.83
N GLY A 210 -3.09 -6.96 9.02
CA GLY A 210 -3.17 -5.53 9.35
C GLY A 210 -2.58 -5.12 10.71
N THR A 211 -2.25 -6.07 11.60
CA THR A 211 -1.59 -5.77 12.88
C THR A 211 -0.09 -5.53 12.71
N SER A 212 0.54 -6.23 11.76
CA SER A 212 1.99 -6.23 11.56
C SER A 212 2.43 -5.60 10.24
N TRP A 213 1.50 -5.32 9.34
CA TRP A 213 1.75 -4.59 8.09
C TRP A 213 0.75 -3.47 7.94
N HIS A 214 1.19 -2.34 7.38
CA HIS A 214 0.41 -1.11 7.41
C HIS A 214 -0.64 -1.07 6.31
N ALA A 215 -1.92 -1.15 6.68
CA ALA A 215 -3.06 -0.87 5.80
C ALA A 215 -2.96 -1.54 4.39
N GLY A 216 -2.51 -2.79 4.34
CA GLY A 216 -2.37 -3.56 3.09
C GLY A 216 -1.03 -3.41 2.34
N ARG A 217 -0.11 -2.54 2.78
CA ARG A 217 1.25 -2.45 2.23
C ARG A 217 2.10 -3.58 2.79
N PHE A 218 2.97 -4.17 1.99
CA PHE A 218 4.00 -5.10 2.47
C PHE A 218 5.17 -4.35 3.12
N SER A 219 4.86 -3.47 4.07
CA SER A 219 5.82 -2.70 4.85
C SER A 219 5.15 -2.21 6.15
N ASN A 220 5.91 -1.54 7.00
CA ASN A 220 5.39 -0.88 8.21
C ASN A 220 4.84 0.52 7.96
N GLY A 221 4.62 0.94 6.71
CA GLY A 221 4.13 2.27 6.33
C GLY A 221 3.93 2.40 4.82
N PRO A 222 3.83 3.63 4.28
CA PRO A 222 3.75 3.87 2.85
C PRO A 222 4.92 3.26 2.06
N VAL A 223 4.68 2.92 0.80
CA VAL A 223 5.68 2.37 -0.13
C VAL A 223 6.22 3.44 -1.08
N TRP A 224 7.31 3.12 -1.80
CA TRP A 224 8.07 4.09 -2.60
C TRP A 224 7.24 4.88 -3.63
N PRO A 225 6.19 4.33 -4.29
CA PRO A 225 5.38 5.10 -5.22
C PRO A 225 4.59 6.22 -4.54
N GLU A 226 4.16 6.01 -3.29
CA GLU A 226 3.40 6.99 -2.51
C GLU A 226 4.30 8.20 -2.18
N TYR A 227 5.53 7.93 -1.75
CA TYR A 227 6.54 8.97 -1.52
C TYR A 227 6.94 9.70 -2.81
N LEU A 228 7.13 8.97 -3.91
CA LEU A 228 7.46 9.55 -5.21
C LEU A 228 6.34 10.48 -5.69
N ALA A 229 5.09 10.02 -5.63
CA ALA A 229 3.92 10.80 -6.02
C ALA A 229 3.80 12.10 -5.22
N ASN A 230 3.98 12.02 -3.90
CA ASN A 230 3.95 13.18 -3.02
C ASN A 230 5.07 14.17 -3.37
N ALA A 231 6.30 13.70 -3.59
CA ALA A 231 7.44 14.54 -3.96
C ALA A 231 7.32 15.19 -5.35
N LEU A 232 6.58 14.54 -6.26
CA LEU A 232 6.27 15.07 -7.59
C LEU A 232 4.96 15.87 -7.65
N ARG A 233 4.16 15.86 -6.57
CA ARG A 233 2.81 16.43 -6.50
C ARG A 233 1.90 15.91 -7.62
N LEU A 234 1.92 14.59 -7.82
CA LEU A 234 1.10 13.91 -8.82
C LEU A 234 0.03 13.03 -8.13
N PRO A 235 -1.22 13.03 -8.62
CA PRO A 235 -2.15 11.93 -8.37
C PRO A 235 -1.49 10.58 -8.67
N PHE A 236 -1.68 9.62 -7.76
CA PHE A 236 -1.10 8.29 -7.85
C PHE A 236 -2.18 7.22 -7.95
N TYR A 237 -2.02 6.32 -8.92
CA TYR A 237 -2.88 5.16 -9.10
C TYR A 237 -2.06 3.89 -9.23
N ASN A 238 -2.52 2.82 -8.57
CA ASN A 238 -1.72 1.62 -8.39
C ASN A 238 -2.41 0.39 -8.95
N TRP A 239 -1.71 -0.31 -9.84
CA TRP A 239 -2.11 -1.61 -10.37
C TRP A 239 -1.25 -2.75 -9.84
N ALA A 240 -0.19 -2.47 -9.07
CA ALA A 240 0.65 -3.50 -8.47
C ALA A 240 -0.15 -4.41 -7.54
N ILE A 241 0.16 -5.72 -7.54
CA ILE A 241 -0.51 -6.72 -6.71
C ILE A 241 0.54 -7.53 -5.96
N GLY A 242 0.43 -7.61 -4.63
CA GLY A 242 1.31 -8.44 -3.81
C GLY A 242 1.41 -9.88 -4.32
N GLY A 243 2.62 -10.38 -4.53
CA GLY A 243 2.83 -11.71 -5.10
C GLY A 243 2.59 -11.81 -6.61
N ALA A 244 2.38 -10.72 -7.34
CA ALA A 244 2.30 -10.79 -8.80
C ALA A 244 3.62 -11.29 -9.40
N ALA A 245 3.52 -12.22 -10.35
CA ALA A 245 4.60 -12.54 -11.27
C ALA A 245 4.59 -11.57 -12.47
N THR A 246 5.62 -11.64 -13.32
CA THR A 246 5.70 -10.83 -14.55
C THR A 246 4.66 -11.20 -15.61
N ASP A 247 4.01 -12.36 -15.48
CA ASP A 247 2.82 -12.81 -16.20
C ASP A 247 1.88 -13.57 -15.25
N GLN A 248 0.78 -14.14 -15.75
CA GLN A 248 -0.13 -14.86 -14.86
C GLN A 248 0.52 -16.12 -14.30
N HIS A 249 0.58 -16.19 -12.98
CA HIS A 249 0.98 -17.39 -12.26
C HIS A 249 -0.04 -17.69 -11.17
N LEU A 250 -0.58 -18.92 -11.19
CA LEU A 250 -1.65 -19.36 -10.28
C LEU A 250 -2.90 -18.46 -10.38
N VAL A 251 -3.38 -17.99 -9.23
CA VAL A 251 -4.61 -17.19 -9.09
C VAL A 251 -4.32 -15.68 -9.01
N VAL A 252 -3.06 -15.27 -8.91
CA VAL A 252 -2.67 -13.86 -8.79
C VAL A 252 -2.44 -13.29 -10.19
N PRO A 253 -3.12 -12.19 -10.59
CA PRO A 253 -2.86 -11.55 -11.87
C PRO A 253 -1.43 -11.04 -11.95
N GLY A 254 -0.73 -11.35 -13.03
CA GLY A 254 0.63 -10.85 -13.28
C GLY A 254 0.65 -9.49 -13.96
N LEU A 255 1.86 -9.00 -14.25
CA LEU A 255 2.08 -7.68 -14.84
C LEU A 255 1.31 -7.47 -16.16
N VAL A 256 1.26 -8.48 -17.03
CA VAL A 256 0.49 -8.41 -18.29
C VAL A 256 -1.00 -8.15 -18.02
N GLN A 257 -1.59 -8.86 -17.05
CA GLN A 257 -2.99 -8.70 -16.67
C GLN A 257 -3.25 -7.36 -15.97
N GLN A 258 -2.27 -6.83 -15.24
CA GLN A 258 -2.37 -5.49 -14.65
C GLN A 258 -2.49 -4.43 -15.74
N ILE A 259 -1.71 -4.53 -16.83
CA ILE A 259 -1.76 -3.58 -17.94
C ILE A 259 -3.04 -3.74 -18.76
N ASP A 260 -3.46 -4.96 -19.05
CA ASP A 260 -4.72 -5.20 -19.75
C ASP A 260 -5.91 -4.66 -18.93
N SER A 261 -5.89 -4.85 -17.61
CA SER A 261 -6.87 -4.24 -16.71
C SER A 261 -6.81 -2.71 -16.77
N TRP A 262 -5.63 -2.10 -16.67
CA TRP A 262 -5.49 -0.65 -16.79
C TRP A 262 -6.12 -0.13 -18.09
N ARG A 263 -5.85 -0.77 -19.24
CA ARG A 263 -6.45 -0.38 -20.52
C ARG A 263 -7.97 -0.36 -20.46
N GLU A 264 -8.57 -1.41 -19.90
CA GLU A 264 -10.02 -1.53 -19.76
C GLU A 264 -10.63 -0.43 -18.88
N TYR A 265 -10.00 -0.13 -17.74
CA TYR A 265 -10.41 0.99 -16.88
C TYR A 265 -10.28 2.33 -17.62
N MET A 266 -9.19 2.53 -18.35
CA MET A 266 -8.94 3.80 -19.04
C MET A 266 -9.88 4.08 -20.20
N GLU A 267 -10.50 3.07 -20.82
CA GLU A 267 -11.61 3.27 -21.76
C GLU A 267 -12.81 3.98 -21.11
N ARG A 268 -12.88 4.01 -19.78
CA ARG A 268 -13.97 4.63 -19.00
C ARG A 268 -13.57 5.95 -18.36
N ALA A 269 -12.30 6.35 -18.50
CA ALA A 269 -11.80 7.65 -18.08
C ALA A 269 -11.98 8.69 -19.20
N PRO A 270 -12.87 9.68 -19.05
CA PRO A 270 -13.03 10.76 -20.02
C PRO A 270 -11.72 11.54 -20.12
N ASP A 271 -11.42 11.97 -21.35
CA ASP A 271 -10.28 12.83 -21.66
C ASP A 271 -8.90 12.26 -21.26
N TYR A 272 -8.83 10.97 -20.91
CA TYR A 272 -7.57 10.36 -20.51
C TYR A 272 -6.59 10.29 -21.68
N ARG A 273 -5.36 10.76 -21.44
CA ARG A 273 -4.26 10.73 -22.43
C ARG A 273 -3.09 9.93 -21.84
N PRO A 274 -2.83 8.71 -22.33
CA PRO A 274 -1.66 7.91 -21.88
C PRO A 274 -0.33 8.68 -21.98
N GLY A 275 -0.19 9.57 -22.97
CA GLY A 275 1.00 10.43 -23.11
C GLY A 275 1.20 11.47 -21.99
N ASN A 276 0.17 11.75 -21.18
CA ASN A 276 0.23 12.63 -20.01
C ASN A 276 0.45 11.84 -18.70
N THR A 277 0.71 10.54 -18.78
CA THR A 277 0.96 9.69 -17.62
C THR A 277 2.45 9.37 -17.51
N LEU A 278 3.00 9.48 -16.30
CA LEU A 278 4.24 8.82 -15.95
C LEU A 278 3.91 7.40 -15.51
N PHE A 279 4.41 6.40 -16.23
CA PHE A 279 4.30 5.01 -15.83
C PHE A 279 5.56 4.57 -15.10
N ALA A 280 5.42 3.77 -14.05
CA ALA A 280 6.53 3.04 -13.46
C ALA A 280 6.24 1.54 -13.41
N VAL A 281 7.24 0.74 -13.77
CA VAL A 281 7.17 -0.73 -13.75
C VAL A 281 8.28 -1.25 -12.86
N PHE A 282 7.90 -1.96 -11.79
CA PHE A 282 8.83 -2.63 -10.89
C PHE A 282 8.29 -4.02 -10.52
N ALA A 283 8.80 -5.06 -11.17
CA ALA A 283 8.35 -6.44 -11.05
C ALA A 283 9.50 -7.43 -11.25
N GLY A 284 9.24 -8.71 -11.04
CA GLY A 284 10.17 -9.82 -11.32
C GLY A 284 10.74 -10.50 -10.07
N GLY A 285 10.60 -9.90 -8.89
CA GLY A 285 11.08 -10.51 -7.65
C GLY A 285 10.42 -11.85 -7.36
N ASN A 286 9.09 -11.94 -7.50
CA ASN A 286 8.36 -13.17 -7.21
C ASN A 286 8.67 -14.31 -8.21
N ASP A 287 8.90 -13.99 -9.48
CA ASP A 287 9.28 -14.95 -10.51
C ASP A 287 10.53 -15.75 -10.11
N LEU A 288 11.56 -15.03 -9.64
CA LEU A 288 12.85 -15.61 -9.27
C LEU A 288 12.86 -16.22 -7.87
N VAL A 289 12.12 -15.64 -6.92
CA VAL A 289 12.16 -16.07 -5.51
C VAL A 289 11.13 -17.16 -5.18
N ASN A 290 9.94 -17.09 -5.79
CA ASN A 290 8.74 -17.84 -5.37
C ASN A 290 8.19 -18.79 -6.44
N TYR A 291 8.40 -18.52 -7.74
CA TYR A 291 7.67 -19.21 -8.81
C TYR A 291 8.54 -20.06 -9.74
N ASN A 292 9.84 -20.18 -9.45
CA ASN A 292 10.78 -21.01 -10.21
C ASN A 292 10.75 -20.71 -11.72
N ARG A 293 10.56 -19.42 -12.08
CA ARG A 293 10.59 -18.96 -13.47
C ARG A 293 12.01 -18.53 -13.83
N THR A 294 12.38 -18.74 -15.09
CA THR A 294 13.71 -18.34 -15.54
C THR A 294 13.80 -16.81 -15.71
N PRO A 295 14.99 -16.21 -15.56
CA PRO A 295 15.22 -14.80 -15.90
C PRO A 295 14.73 -14.41 -17.29
N GLU A 296 14.87 -15.30 -18.26
CA GLU A 296 14.40 -15.10 -19.63
C GLU A 296 12.88 -15.00 -19.73
N GLN A 297 12.17 -15.96 -19.14
CA GLN A 297 10.70 -15.95 -19.12
C GLN A 297 10.17 -14.68 -18.46
N ALA A 298 10.77 -14.29 -17.33
CA ALA A 298 10.35 -13.11 -16.59
C ALA A 298 10.65 -11.82 -17.37
N ALA A 299 11.85 -11.69 -17.95
CA ALA A 299 12.24 -10.48 -18.69
C ALA A 299 11.44 -10.32 -19.98
N ASN A 300 11.11 -11.42 -20.67
CA ASN A 300 10.24 -11.39 -21.85
C ASN A 300 8.82 -10.91 -21.51
N ALA A 301 8.26 -11.35 -20.38
CA ALA A 301 6.94 -10.88 -19.95
C ALA A 301 6.93 -9.38 -19.58
N VAL A 302 8.01 -8.87 -18.99
CA VAL A 302 8.18 -7.42 -18.78
C VAL A 302 8.33 -6.68 -20.11
N ARG A 303 9.12 -7.19 -21.07
CA ARG A 303 9.22 -6.61 -22.41
C ARG A 303 7.84 -6.50 -23.06
N ASP A 304 7.05 -7.56 -23.04
CA ASP A 304 5.72 -7.60 -23.65
C ASP A 304 4.76 -6.61 -22.96
N SER A 305 4.88 -6.47 -21.64
CA SER A 305 4.17 -5.47 -20.84
C SER A 305 4.52 -4.04 -21.25
N LEU A 306 5.82 -3.72 -21.37
CA LEU A 306 6.30 -2.42 -21.82
C LEU A 306 5.86 -2.10 -23.27
N ASP A 307 5.89 -3.09 -24.15
CA ASP A 307 5.42 -2.97 -25.54
C ASP A 307 3.92 -2.63 -25.59
N ARG A 308 3.10 -3.29 -24.76
CA ARG A 308 1.66 -3.01 -24.64
C ARG A 308 1.38 -1.60 -24.15
N LEU A 309 2.14 -1.11 -23.16
CA LEU A 309 2.02 0.27 -22.68
C LEU A 309 2.35 1.26 -23.81
N ALA A 310 3.49 1.07 -24.48
CA ALA A 310 3.91 1.93 -25.59
C ALA A 310 2.92 1.91 -26.76
N ALA A 311 2.43 0.72 -27.15
CA ALA A 311 1.39 0.55 -28.17
C ALA A 311 0.06 1.20 -27.78
N ALA A 312 -0.24 1.31 -26.48
CA ALA A 312 -1.40 2.02 -25.96
C ALA A 312 -1.18 3.54 -25.81
N GLY A 313 -0.06 4.08 -26.31
CA GLY A 313 0.22 5.51 -26.34
C GLY A 313 0.97 6.05 -25.11
N ALA A 314 1.50 5.19 -24.25
CA ALA A 314 2.41 5.62 -23.19
C ALA A 314 3.70 6.18 -23.81
N THR A 315 4.09 7.39 -23.37
CA THR A 315 5.29 8.07 -23.88
C THR A 315 6.40 8.20 -22.84
N ARG A 316 6.10 7.96 -21.56
CA ARG A 316 7.03 8.14 -20.44
C ARG A 316 6.92 6.97 -19.48
N ILE A 317 7.95 6.12 -19.47
CA ILE A 317 7.98 4.91 -18.66
C ILE A 317 9.29 4.85 -17.89
N MET A 318 9.22 4.69 -16.58
CA MET A 318 10.35 4.29 -15.75
C MET A 318 10.32 2.78 -15.54
N LEU A 319 11.36 2.07 -15.95
CA LEU A 319 11.58 0.67 -15.62
C LEU A 319 12.60 0.59 -14.48
N VAL A 320 12.24 -0.09 -13.39
CA VAL A 320 13.14 -0.25 -12.24
C VAL A 320 13.79 -1.64 -12.30
N THR A 321 15.11 -1.71 -12.23
CA THR A 321 15.82 -3.00 -12.14
C THR A 321 15.56 -3.66 -10.78
N LEU A 322 15.70 -4.98 -10.70
CA LEU A 322 15.49 -5.69 -9.45
C LEU A 322 16.72 -5.53 -8.55
N PRO A 323 16.59 -5.11 -7.27
CA PRO A 323 17.66 -5.24 -6.27
C PRO A 323 18.17 -6.67 -6.16
N ASP A 324 19.34 -6.89 -5.57
CA ASP A 324 19.80 -8.25 -5.28
C ASP A 324 18.96 -8.90 -4.18
N VAL A 325 17.82 -9.50 -4.57
CA VAL A 325 16.86 -10.11 -3.64
C VAL A 325 17.47 -11.27 -2.87
N SER A 326 18.58 -11.87 -3.33
CA SER A 326 19.28 -12.92 -2.59
C SER A 326 19.92 -12.40 -1.30
N ARG A 327 20.02 -11.06 -1.12
CA ARG A 327 20.51 -10.42 0.10
C ARG A 327 19.42 -10.17 1.14
N ALA A 328 18.14 -10.47 0.82
CA ALA A 328 17.06 -10.33 1.78
C ALA A 328 17.17 -11.37 2.92
N PRO A 329 16.71 -11.07 4.15
CA PRO A 329 16.89 -11.94 5.32
C PRO A 329 16.37 -13.38 5.13
N VAL A 330 15.35 -13.60 4.31
CA VAL A 330 14.81 -14.94 3.99
C VAL A 330 15.87 -15.90 3.43
N PHE A 331 16.91 -15.38 2.78
CA PHE A 331 18.00 -16.20 2.21
C PHE A 331 18.99 -16.71 3.26
N ALA A 332 18.92 -16.25 4.51
CA ALA A 332 19.71 -16.83 5.61
C ALA A 332 19.33 -18.31 5.88
N THR A 333 18.14 -18.74 5.48
CA THR A 333 17.65 -20.12 5.65
C THR A 333 17.51 -20.89 4.33
N ARG A 334 17.97 -20.33 3.20
CA ARG A 334 17.84 -20.94 1.86
C ARG A 334 19.19 -21.48 1.38
N SER A 335 19.15 -22.50 0.52
CA SER A 335 20.34 -23.11 -0.08
C SER A 335 20.66 -22.61 -1.49
N ASP A 336 19.79 -21.80 -2.09
CA ASP A 336 19.85 -21.37 -3.49
C ASP A 336 20.30 -19.92 -3.68
N THR A 337 20.83 -19.27 -2.63
CA THR A 337 21.25 -17.85 -2.63
C THR A 337 22.13 -17.47 -3.82
N ALA A 338 23.19 -18.24 -4.10
CA ALA A 338 24.10 -17.96 -5.22
C ALA A 338 23.42 -18.11 -6.59
N SER A 339 22.49 -19.05 -6.72
CA SER A 339 21.69 -19.24 -7.94
C SER A 339 20.78 -18.03 -8.17
N VAL A 340 20.05 -17.60 -7.13
CA VAL A 340 19.17 -16.43 -7.23
C VAL A 340 19.96 -15.15 -7.53
N ALA A 341 21.12 -14.93 -6.90
CA ALA A 341 21.98 -13.78 -7.19
C ALA A 341 22.40 -13.73 -8.68
N ALA A 342 22.76 -14.88 -9.26
CA ALA A 342 23.10 -14.98 -10.67
C ALA A 342 21.88 -14.73 -11.57
N GLN A 343 20.71 -15.26 -11.19
CA GLN A 343 19.45 -15.06 -11.91
C GLN A 343 19.02 -13.59 -11.94
N VAL A 344 19.17 -12.86 -10.83
CA VAL A 344 18.87 -11.42 -10.76
C VAL A 344 19.74 -10.63 -11.72
N LYS A 345 21.05 -10.93 -11.78
CA LYS A 345 21.97 -10.27 -12.72
C LYS A 345 21.60 -10.56 -14.17
N ASP A 346 21.27 -11.82 -14.50
CA ASP A 346 20.83 -12.18 -15.85
C ASP A 346 19.51 -11.48 -16.21
N TYR A 347 18.56 -11.44 -15.27
CA TYR A 347 17.27 -10.76 -15.42
C TYR A 347 17.45 -9.27 -15.70
N ASN A 348 18.24 -8.56 -14.88
CA ASN A 348 18.47 -7.12 -15.04
C ASN A 348 19.18 -6.77 -16.36
N ARG A 349 20.13 -7.62 -16.80
CA ARG A 349 20.75 -7.48 -18.13
C ARG A 349 19.71 -7.58 -19.23
N ARG A 350 18.83 -8.59 -19.18
CA ARG A 350 17.76 -8.79 -20.16
C ARG A 350 16.71 -7.66 -20.14
N LEU A 351 16.44 -7.07 -18.97
CA LEU A 351 15.59 -5.87 -18.88
C LEU A 351 16.22 -4.67 -19.59
N ALA A 352 17.52 -4.45 -19.43
CA ALA A 352 18.23 -3.39 -20.14
C ALA A 352 18.19 -3.60 -21.66
N ASP A 353 18.42 -4.83 -22.11
CA ASP A 353 18.33 -5.20 -23.53
C ASP A 353 16.91 -4.99 -24.09
N ALA A 354 15.88 -5.41 -23.35
CA ALA A 354 14.48 -5.20 -23.70
C ALA A 354 14.14 -3.70 -23.81
N ALA A 355 14.60 -2.89 -22.85
CA ALA A 355 14.39 -1.45 -22.88
C ALA A 355 15.09 -0.78 -24.07
N ALA A 356 16.31 -1.20 -24.39
CA ALA A 356 17.04 -0.72 -25.57
C ALA A 356 16.31 -1.08 -26.88
N ALA A 357 15.82 -2.32 -27.01
CA ALA A 357 15.07 -2.76 -28.18
C ALA A 357 13.77 -1.97 -28.36
N LEU A 358 13.02 -1.69 -27.28
CA LEU A 358 11.80 -0.90 -27.35
C LEU A 358 12.07 0.57 -27.68
N ARG A 359 13.13 1.17 -27.13
CA ARG A 359 13.56 2.52 -27.54
C ARG A 359 13.88 2.58 -29.03
N ALA A 360 14.57 1.57 -29.57
CA ALA A 360 14.87 1.51 -31.00
C ALA A 360 13.60 1.35 -31.85
N ARG A 361 12.62 0.55 -31.38
CA ARG A 361 11.34 0.33 -32.08
C ARG A 361 10.46 1.59 -32.12
N TYR A 362 10.33 2.29 -31.00
CA TYR A 362 9.40 3.43 -30.87
C TYR A 362 10.05 4.80 -31.11
N GLY A 363 11.38 4.86 -31.15
CA GLY A 363 12.14 6.07 -31.40
C GLY A 363 11.80 7.19 -30.42
N ALA A 364 11.71 8.42 -30.93
CA ALA A 364 11.43 9.61 -30.12
C ALA A 364 10.04 9.62 -29.44
N THR A 365 9.12 8.75 -29.85
CA THR A 365 7.77 8.65 -29.26
C THR A 365 7.80 8.08 -27.84
N LEU A 366 8.77 7.23 -27.53
CA LEU A 366 8.87 6.55 -26.23
C LEU A 366 10.11 6.98 -25.47
N ARG A 367 9.90 7.67 -24.37
CA ARG A 367 10.90 7.89 -23.34
C ARG A 367 10.77 6.81 -22.26
N LEU A 368 11.39 5.67 -22.53
CA LEU A 368 11.56 4.57 -21.58
C LEU A 368 12.90 4.77 -20.86
N GLU A 369 12.94 4.83 -19.54
CA GLU A 369 14.15 5.09 -18.75
C GLU A 369 14.36 4.02 -17.67
N VAL A 370 15.57 3.46 -17.60
CA VAL A 370 15.90 2.38 -16.66
C VAL A 370 16.55 2.98 -15.43
N PHE A 371 15.91 2.81 -14.27
CA PHE A 371 16.44 3.18 -12.96
C PHE A 371 17.16 1.99 -12.34
N ASP A 372 18.45 2.16 -12.04
CA ASP A 372 19.29 1.08 -11.52
C ASP A 372 19.16 0.93 -10.00
N ALA A 373 18.09 0.26 -9.56
CA ALA A 373 17.92 -0.08 -8.17
C ALA A 373 18.87 -1.20 -7.71
N TYR A 374 19.42 -2.01 -8.62
CA TYR A 374 20.41 -3.03 -8.28
C TYR A 374 21.67 -2.39 -7.67
N ALA A 375 22.31 -1.47 -8.39
CA ALA A 375 23.51 -0.80 -7.89
C ALA A 375 23.22 0.05 -6.65
N LEU A 376 22.05 0.70 -6.61
CA LEU A 376 21.65 1.53 -5.49
C LEU A 376 21.47 0.73 -4.20
N PHE A 377 20.75 -0.41 -4.26
CA PHE A 377 20.58 -1.27 -3.10
C PHE A 377 21.86 -2.03 -2.74
N ASP A 378 22.72 -2.35 -3.70
CA ASP A 378 24.03 -2.95 -3.39
C ASP A 378 24.87 -2.04 -2.50
N ASP A 379 24.91 -0.74 -2.79
CA ASP A 379 25.60 0.25 -1.95
C ASP A 379 24.91 0.43 -0.59
N LEU A 380 23.58 0.51 -0.54
CA LEU A 380 22.84 0.59 0.72
C LEU A 380 23.12 -0.60 1.62
N LEU A 381 22.99 -1.81 1.10
CA LEU A 381 23.09 -3.03 1.90
C LEU A 381 24.53 -3.27 2.36
N SER A 382 25.53 -2.79 1.62
CA SER A 382 26.96 -2.89 1.96
C SER A 382 27.42 -1.77 2.89
N HIS A 383 26.78 -0.60 2.82
CA HIS A 383 27.14 0.59 3.60
C HIS A 383 25.91 1.23 4.28
N PRO A 384 25.15 0.49 5.11
CA PRO A 384 23.86 0.98 5.65
C PRO A 384 24.01 2.26 6.49
N ALA A 385 25.12 2.39 7.24
CA ALA A 385 25.39 3.56 8.07
C ALA A 385 25.51 4.86 7.26
N LYS A 386 25.96 4.80 6.00
CA LYS A 386 26.01 5.97 5.08
C LYS A 386 24.62 6.59 4.88
N TYR A 387 23.58 5.77 5.02
CA TYR A 387 22.18 6.13 4.77
C TYR A 387 21.35 6.22 6.07
N GLY A 388 21.99 6.07 7.23
CA GLY A 388 21.35 6.14 8.54
C GLY A 388 20.58 4.87 8.94
N PHE A 389 21.00 3.72 8.42
CA PHE A 389 20.54 2.40 8.86
C PHE A 389 21.62 1.69 9.68
N ASP A 390 21.19 0.94 10.68
CA ASP A 390 22.05 0.15 11.57
C ASP A 390 22.09 -1.33 11.13
N ASP A 391 21.00 -1.84 10.56
CA ASP A 391 20.89 -3.25 10.18
C ASP A 391 20.33 -3.41 8.75
N SER A 392 21.15 -3.99 7.87
CA SER A 392 20.80 -4.36 6.50
C SER A 392 20.71 -5.87 6.27
N ALA A 393 20.95 -6.69 7.30
CA ALA A 393 21.03 -8.14 7.17
C ALA A 393 19.83 -8.87 7.81
N ARG A 394 19.23 -8.28 8.86
CA ARG A 394 18.07 -8.82 9.57
C ARG A 394 16.83 -7.99 9.32
N SER A 395 15.67 -8.61 9.51
CA SER A 395 14.38 -7.95 9.55
C SER A 395 14.08 -7.38 10.94
N CYS A 396 13.36 -6.26 11.00
CA CYS A 396 12.85 -5.73 12.28
C CYS A 396 11.84 -6.69 12.93
N LEU A 397 10.95 -7.31 12.15
CA LEU A 397 10.07 -8.38 12.64
C LEU A 397 10.85 -9.66 12.95
N ASP A 398 10.48 -10.35 14.03
CA ASP A 398 11.08 -11.62 14.42
C ASP A 398 10.37 -12.80 13.76
N ILE A 399 10.88 -13.21 12.60
CA ILE A 399 10.32 -14.30 11.79
C ILE A 399 11.39 -15.38 11.61
N PRO A 400 11.53 -16.33 12.55
CA PRO A 400 12.57 -17.36 12.49
C PRO A 400 12.30 -18.45 11.45
N LYS A 401 11.04 -18.61 11.02
CA LYS A 401 10.60 -19.62 10.03
C LYS A 401 9.70 -18.97 8.99
N PRO A 402 10.27 -18.22 8.03
CA PRO A 402 9.48 -17.55 7.00
C PRO A 402 8.75 -18.56 6.12
N SER A 403 7.49 -18.28 5.81
CA SER A 403 6.64 -19.08 4.90
C SER A 403 5.56 -18.19 4.28
N SER A 404 4.76 -18.74 3.36
CA SER A 404 3.59 -18.01 2.82
C SER A 404 2.57 -17.63 3.91
N VAL A 405 2.48 -18.40 5.00
CA VAL A 405 1.57 -18.14 6.13
C VAL A 405 2.02 -16.96 6.99
N THR A 406 3.30 -16.57 6.94
CA THR A 406 3.87 -15.45 7.70
C THR A 406 3.04 -14.17 7.53
N TYR A 407 2.59 -13.87 6.32
CA TYR A 407 1.85 -12.64 6.01
C TYR A 407 0.37 -12.67 6.42
N MET A 408 -0.17 -13.82 6.86
CA MET A 408 -1.57 -13.95 7.29
C MET A 408 -1.74 -13.84 8.81
N VAL A 409 -0.66 -14.01 9.57
CA VAL A 409 -0.67 -14.01 11.03
C VAL A 409 0.14 -12.85 11.59
N ALA A 410 -0.26 -12.35 12.76
CA ALA A 410 0.47 -11.27 13.42
C ALA A 410 1.89 -11.72 13.79
N GLN A 411 2.85 -10.83 13.57
CA GLN A 411 4.26 -10.95 13.90
C GLN A 411 4.63 -9.91 14.97
N THR A 412 5.66 -10.21 15.76
CA THR A 412 6.21 -9.29 16.76
C THR A 412 7.55 -8.73 16.28
N PRO A 413 7.85 -7.44 16.52
CA PRO A 413 9.19 -6.91 16.35
C PRO A 413 10.20 -7.65 17.24
N ARG A 414 11.45 -7.73 16.80
CA ARG A 414 12.57 -8.22 17.62
C ARG A 414 12.79 -7.27 18.80
N ALA A 415 13.29 -7.82 19.92
CA ALA A 415 13.58 -7.04 21.12
C ALA A 415 14.61 -5.91 20.90
N ASP A 416 15.51 -6.07 19.93
CA ASP A 416 16.51 -5.07 19.55
C ASP A 416 16.02 -4.11 18.44
N CYS A 417 14.88 -4.37 17.80
CA CYS A 417 14.24 -3.40 16.91
C CYS A 417 13.46 -2.36 17.74
N ARG A 418 14.17 -1.34 18.22
CA ARG A 418 13.57 -0.21 18.96
C ARG A 418 13.08 0.92 18.06
N ASP A 419 13.67 1.03 16.88
CA ASP A 419 13.28 1.99 15.85
C ASP A 419 13.34 1.29 14.48
N PRO A 420 12.20 1.02 13.82
CA PRO A 420 12.20 0.36 12.52
C PRO A 420 12.83 1.22 11.42
N ALA A 421 12.99 2.55 11.61
CA ALA A 421 13.69 3.40 10.66
C ALA A 421 15.22 3.16 10.65
N ARG A 422 15.75 2.39 11.59
CA ARG A 422 17.15 1.93 11.60
C ARG A 422 17.36 0.61 10.85
N PHE A 423 16.29 -0.08 10.44
CA PHE A 423 16.37 -1.34 9.70
C PHE A 423 16.06 -1.12 8.21
N VAL A 424 16.82 -1.77 7.34
CA VAL A 424 16.50 -1.79 5.90
C VAL A 424 15.23 -2.61 5.66
N PHE A 425 15.09 -3.74 6.34
CA PHE A 425 14.01 -4.72 6.14
C PHE A 425 12.99 -4.71 7.28
N TRP A 426 11.70 -4.68 6.93
CA TRP A 426 10.61 -4.80 7.90
C TRP A 426 10.35 -6.25 8.24
N ASP A 427 10.04 -7.05 7.23
CA ASP A 427 9.95 -8.51 7.31
C ASP A 427 11.15 -9.16 6.62
N THR A 428 11.14 -10.48 6.43
CA THR A 428 12.29 -11.21 5.87
C THR A 428 12.52 -10.97 4.37
N LEU A 429 11.65 -10.24 3.69
CA LEU A 429 11.73 -9.98 2.25
C LEU A 429 11.59 -8.48 1.92
N HIS A 430 10.68 -7.77 2.59
CA HIS A 430 10.28 -6.42 2.18
C HIS A 430 10.97 -5.32 3.00
N PRO A 431 11.30 -4.19 2.36
CA PRO A 431 11.89 -3.05 3.02
C PRO A 431 10.97 -2.37 4.05
N THR A 432 11.56 -1.66 5.01
CA THR A 432 10.82 -0.72 5.86
C THR A 432 10.33 0.49 5.06
N THR A 433 9.34 1.19 5.59
CA THR A 433 8.82 2.42 4.99
C THR A 433 9.89 3.51 4.89
N ARG A 434 10.88 3.52 5.80
CA ARG A 434 12.06 4.39 5.72
C ARG A 434 12.92 4.07 4.51
N THR A 435 13.15 2.80 4.20
CA THR A 435 13.85 2.38 2.98
C THR A 435 13.06 2.74 1.72
N HIS A 436 11.72 2.61 1.75
CA HIS A 436 10.87 3.06 0.65
C HIS A 436 10.93 4.57 0.42
N ALA A 437 10.92 5.37 1.50
CA ALA A 437 11.10 6.82 1.43
C ALA A 437 12.48 7.18 0.84
N TRP A 438 13.54 6.53 1.30
CA TRP A 438 14.88 6.69 0.76
C TRP A 438 14.94 6.34 -0.73
N LEU A 439 14.35 5.22 -1.17
CA LEU A 439 14.28 4.86 -2.59
C LEU A 439 13.61 5.97 -3.40
N ALA A 440 12.49 6.50 -2.92
CA ALA A 440 11.81 7.62 -3.59
C ALA A 440 12.69 8.89 -3.66
N GLU A 441 13.44 9.22 -2.60
CA GLU A 441 14.41 10.33 -2.60
C GLU A 441 15.45 10.19 -3.72
N GLN A 442 15.89 8.96 -4.03
CA GLN A 442 16.84 8.68 -5.13
C GLN A 442 16.17 8.71 -6.51
N VAL A 443 14.91 8.27 -6.60
CA VAL A 443 14.14 8.22 -7.85
C VAL A 443 13.68 9.61 -8.31
N VAL A 444 13.32 10.51 -7.39
CA VAL A 444 12.83 11.87 -7.71
C VAL A 444 13.76 12.64 -8.66
N PRO A 445 15.06 12.80 -8.40
CA PRO A 445 15.94 13.53 -9.31
C PRO A 445 16.07 12.83 -10.68
N PHE A 446 16.08 11.50 -10.72
CA PHE A 446 16.08 10.74 -11.97
C PHE A 446 14.84 11.01 -12.81
N VAL A 447 13.65 10.90 -12.21
CA VAL A 447 12.37 11.14 -12.89
C VAL A 447 12.27 12.58 -13.39
N ARG A 448 12.63 13.57 -12.56
CA ARG A 448 12.63 14.98 -12.99
C ARG A 448 13.54 15.18 -14.20
N ALA A 449 14.79 14.74 -14.10
CA ALA A 449 15.80 14.95 -15.12
C ALA A 449 15.46 14.24 -16.45
N ARG A 450 14.94 13.01 -16.37
CA ARG A 450 14.81 12.13 -17.52
C ARG A 450 13.39 12.09 -18.07
N LEU A 451 12.35 12.14 -17.25
CA LEU A 451 10.97 11.84 -17.69
C LEU A 451 10.03 13.05 -17.66
N LEU A 452 10.31 14.08 -16.85
CA LEU A 452 9.45 15.26 -16.73
C LEU A 452 9.98 16.51 -17.45
N ASN A 453 11.26 16.52 -17.82
CA ASN A 453 11.88 17.60 -18.59
C ASN A 453 11.50 17.59 -20.07
#